data_AF-A0A8S3WVY3-F1
#
_entry.id   AF-A0A8S3WVY3-F1
#
_cell.length_a   1.000
_cell.length_b   1.000
_cell.length_c   1.000
_cell.angle_alpha   90.00
_cell.angle_beta   90.00
_cell.angle_gamma   90.00
#
_symmetry.space_group_name_H-M   'P 1'
#
loop_
_entity.id
_entity.type
_entity.pdbx_description
1 polymer ?
#
loop_
_entity_poly.entity_id
_entity_poly.type
_entity_poly.pdbx_seq_one_letter_code
_entity_poly.pdbx_strand_id
1 'polypeptide(L)'
;MCLFVGTTFGYVDKQNPPQWNNVYTVKGLLNIPYAELHEPFYAWYDGKNGKSRIDYYGNMVRTYQMSSSVFPKYGTSIKVAPVTTEKELNKETCLQVNGTEENSINIQSVLPDMTDFKFVGTETMLDSETAKWRMVQTIGDKVNKYTMWVKYRKSLKGDPLPIPVRYEMKGFNSLLGSHYDHYYLDYRDYDVDDIDPNVFVIDRSMQCTSFPGPGSRHYATFNPMKEFVHPVHDAHVDSEFDRFKAKHNRQYASEVEHAKRLNIFRQNLRFIHSNNRARRGFSLSVNHLADRTDDELAALRGRRYSGLSPLGLPFPYGESELKEMQVKLPPEFDWRLFGAVTPVKDQSVCGSCWSFGTVGAVEGALFLRNGGHLVRLSQQALIDCSWGFVNFTIFKL
;
A
#
# COMPACT_ATOMS: atom_id res chain seq x y z
N MET A 1 24.79 25.40 37.73
CA MET A 1 25.36 24.06 37.48
C MET A 1 24.28 23.24 36.80
N CYS A 2 24.21 23.25 35.47
CA CYS A 2 23.21 22.49 34.71
C CYS A 2 23.58 21.01 34.77
N LEU A 3 22.75 20.22 35.44
CA LEU A 3 22.86 18.76 35.44
C LEU A 3 22.51 18.24 34.05
N PHE A 4 23.52 17.92 33.26
CA PHE A 4 23.40 16.98 32.16
C PHE A 4 23.03 15.62 32.75
N VAL A 5 21.76 15.22 32.61
CA VAL A 5 21.35 13.82 32.83
C VAL A 5 21.86 13.04 31.62
N GLY A 6 23.13 12.65 31.67
CA GLY A 6 23.69 11.71 30.71
C GLY A 6 22.95 10.39 30.80
N THR A 7 22.32 9.99 29.70
CA THR A 7 21.81 8.62 29.50
C THR A 7 22.99 7.68 29.58
N THR A 8 23.24 7.12 30.76
CA THR A 8 24.20 6.03 30.94
C THR A 8 23.64 4.81 30.23
N PHE A 9 24.41 4.26 29.29
CA PHE A 9 24.07 3.01 28.63
C PHE A 9 23.92 1.92 29.71
N GLY A 10 22.68 1.54 30.01
CA GLY A 10 22.38 0.50 30.97
C GLY A 10 22.94 -0.84 30.51
N TYR A 11 23.16 -1.77 31.44
CA TYR A 11 23.56 -3.13 31.14
C TYR A 11 22.66 -3.76 30.06
N VAL A 12 23.26 -4.24 28.97
CA VAL A 12 22.58 -5.02 27.91
C VAL A 12 22.92 -6.48 28.13
N ASP A 13 21.92 -7.29 28.41
CA ASP A 13 22.06 -8.75 28.34
C ASP A 13 22.28 -9.14 26.88
N LYS A 14 23.48 -9.61 26.54
CA LYS A 14 23.86 -9.98 25.17
C LYS A 14 23.45 -11.41 24.80
N GLN A 15 23.05 -12.21 25.78
CA GLN A 15 22.69 -13.62 25.59
C GLN A 15 21.19 -13.77 25.39
N ASN A 16 20.39 -13.00 26.14
CA ASN A 16 18.93 -13.07 26.09
C ASN A 16 18.35 -11.87 25.33
N PRO A 17 17.61 -12.10 24.21
CA PRO A 17 16.93 -11.03 23.50
C PRO A 17 15.90 -10.30 24.37
N PRO A 18 15.69 -8.99 24.13
CA PRO A 18 14.74 -8.21 24.91
C PRO A 18 13.31 -8.74 24.74
N GLN A 19 12.60 -8.84 25.85
CA GLN A 19 11.18 -9.18 25.87
C GLN A 19 10.34 -7.92 25.96
N TRP A 20 9.34 -7.80 25.10
CA TRP A 20 8.42 -6.66 25.10
C TRP A 20 7.45 -6.77 26.28
N ASN A 21 7.03 -5.61 26.80
CA ASN A 21 5.95 -5.60 27.78
C ASN A 21 4.65 -6.16 27.15
N ASN A 22 3.87 -6.89 27.93
CA ASN A 22 2.58 -7.44 27.48
C ASN A 22 1.48 -6.37 27.35
N VAL A 23 1.72 -5.15 27.84
CA VAL A 23 0.88 -3.97 27.62
C VAL A 23 1.77 -2.83 27.14
N TYR A 24 1.45 -2.23 26.00
CA TYR A 24 2.17 -1.07 25.50
C TYR A 24 1.36 -0.23 24.50
N THR A 25 1.78 1.02 24.36
CA THR A 25 1.41 1.89 23.25
C THR A 25 2.63 2.28 22.46
N VAL A 26 2.50 2.38 21.13
CA VAL A 26 3.62 2.79 20.29
C VAL A 26 3.22 3.56 19.05
N LYS A 27 3.85 4.71 18.83
CA LYS A 27 3.78 5.45 17.56
C LYS A 27 5.01 5.20 16.72
N GLY A 28 4.79 5.05 15.42
CA GLY A 28 5.87 4.85 14.50
C GLY A 28 5.52 5.18 13.05
N LEU A 29 6.49 4.89 12.19
CA LEU A 29 6.40 5.10 10.76
C LEU A 29 6.90 3.84 10.04
N LEU A 30 6.03 3.23 9.24
CA LEU A 30 6.42 2.19 8.29
C LEU A 30 6.96 2.87 7.04
N ASN A 31 8.15 2.46 6.61
CA ASN A 31 8.83 2.95 5.42
C ASN A 31 9.08 1.79 4.46
N ILE A 32 8.71 1.96 3.20
CA ILE A 32 9.01 1.02 2.12
C ILE A 32 9.68 1.82 1.00
N PRO A 33 11.02 1.95 1.02
CA PRO A 33 11.75 2.81 0.09
C PRO A 33 11.46 2.53 -1.38
N TYR A 34 11.38 1.25 -1.77
CA TYR A 34 11.08 0.85 -3.15
C TYR A 34 9.71 1.32 -3.65
N ALA A 35 8.76 1.56 -2.75
CA ALA A 35 7.43 2.04 -3.08
C ALA A 35 7.23 3.51 -2.72
N GLU A 36 8.30 4.22 -2.31
CA GLU A 36 8.28 5.59 -1.76
C GLU A 36 7.17 5.77 -0.70
N LEU A 37 6.93 4.72 0.08
CA LEU A 37 5.81 4.65 0.98
C LEU A 37 6.23 5.05 2.39
N HIS A 38 5.46 5.99 2.97
CA HIS A 38 5.53 6.37 4.36
C HIS A 38 4.14 6.25 4.98
N GLU A 39 3.98 5.31 5.92
CA GLU A 39 2.70 5.02 6.56
C GLU A 39 2.83 5.19 8.08
N PRO A 40 2.33 6.31 8.64
CA PRO A 40 2.35 6.52 10.07
C PRO A 40 1.32 5.62 10.74
N PHE A 41 1.69 5.07 11.90
CA PHE A 41 0.82 4.24 12.71
C PHE A 41 0.87 4.61 14.19
N TYR A 42 -0.23 4.35 14.90
CA TYR A 42 -0.30 4.37 16.35
C TYR A 42 -0.97 3.08 16.81
N ALA A 43 -0.26 2.29 17.63
CA ALA A 43 -0.73 1.00 18.09
C ALA A 43 -0.92 0.96 19.61
N TRP A 44 -1.92 0.20 20.02
CA TRP A 44 -2.22 -0.18 21.39
C TRP A 44 -2.27 -1.70 21.44
N TYR A 45 -1.48 -2.27 22.33
CA TYR A 45 -1.42 -3.71 22.56
C TYR A 45 -1.71 -3.99 24.02
N ASP A 46 -2.82 -4.65 24.31
CA ASP A 46 -3.24 -5.07 25.64
C ASP A 46 -3.35 -6.60 25.67
N GLY A 47 -2.22 -7.25 25.89
CA GLY A 47 -2.16 -8.70 26.00
C GLY A 47 -2.78 -9.25 27.29
N LYS A 48 -3.03 -8.41 28.30
CA LYS A 48 -3.74 -8.84 29.54
C LYS A 48 -5.22 -9.06 29.25
N ASN A 49 -5.83 -8.13 28.50
CA ASN A 49 -7.25 -8.19 28.16
C ASN A 49 -7.50 -8.73 26.75
N GLY A 50 -6.48 -9.21 26.04
CA GLY A 50 -6.63 -9.81 24.72
C GLY A 50 -7.16 -8.86 23.65
N LYS A 51 -6.74 -7.58 23.68
CA LYS A 51 -7.15 -6.55 22.71
C LYS A 51 -5.95 -5.86 22.06
N SER A 52 -6.06 -5.55 20.78
CA SER A 52 -5.14 -4.64 20.10
C SER A 52 -5.88 -3.71 19.16
N ARG A 53 -5.31 -2.53 18.96
CA ARG A 53 -5.78 -1.53 18.00
C ARG A 53 -4.59 -0.93 17.27
N ILE A 54 -4.73 -0.68 15.98
CA ILE A 54 -3.75 0.08 15.19
C ILE A 54 -4.49 1.11 14.35
N ASP A 55 -4.10 2.36 14.51
CA ASP A 55 -4.57 3.49 13.71
C ASP A 55 -3.51 3.83 12.67
N TYR A 56 -3.94 3.95 11.41
CA TYR A 56 -3.11 4.37 10.28
C TYR A 56 -3.54 5.76 9.83
N TYR A 57 -2.57 6.59 9.40
CA TYR A 57 -2.83 7.95 8.91
C TYR A 57 -3.69 8.79 9.89
N GLY A 58 -3.34 8.74 11.18
CA GLY A 58 -3.92 9.62 12.19
C GLY A 58 -5.35 9.31 12.61
N ASN A 59 -5.79 8.04 12.46
CA ASN A 59 -7.14 7.48 12.71
C ASN A 59 -8.00 7.21 11.47
N MET A 60 -7.47 7.51 10.28
CA MET A 60 -8.19 7.34 9.01
C MET A 60 -8.66 5.90 8.79
N VAL A 61 -7.78 4.96 9.11
CA VAL A 61 -8.11 3.53 9.13
C VAL A 61 -7.72 2.98 10.47
N ARG A 62 -8.63 2.26 11.10
CA ARG A 62 -8.46 1.68 12.43
C ARG A 62 -8.73 0.19 12.34
N THR A 63 -7.78 -0.61 12.80
CA THR A 63 -7.94 -2.06 12.88
C THR A 63 -7.95 -2.46 14.35
N TYR A 64 -8.92 -3.28 14.71
CA TYR A 64 -9.07 -3.85 16.04
C TYR A 64 -8.96 -5.37 15.93
N GLN A 65 -8.28 -5.99 16.88
CA GLN A 65 -8.28 -7.44 17.06
C GLN A 65 -8.61 -7.72 18.51
N MET A 66 -9.61 -8.56 18.72
CA MET A 66 -10.01 -9.05 20.04
C MET A 66 -9.87 -10.56 20.01
N SER A 67 -9.06 -11.10 20.91
CA SER A 67 -8.83 -12.54 20.97
C SER A 67 -10.03 -13.31 21.53
N SER A 68 -9.99 -14.64 21.45
CA SER A 68 -11.02 -15.54 21.95
C SER A 68 -11.40 -15.33 23.43
N SER A 69 -10.49 -14.77 24.24
CA SER A 69 -10.74 -14.45 25.65
C SER A 69 -11.74 -13.31 25.88
N VAL A 70 -12.14 -12.58 24.82
CA VAL A 70 -12.94 -11.36 24.91
C VAL A 70 -14.39 -11.54 24.41
N PHE A 71 -14.75 -12.71 23.86
CA PHE A 71 -15.95 -12.96 23.04
C PHE A 71 -15.92 -12.17 21.71
N PRO A 72 -16.20 -12.80 20.55
CA PRO A 72 -16.71 -14.17 20.33
C PRO A 72 -15.63 -15.27 20.52
N LYS A 73 -16.06 -16.54 20.63
CA LYS A 73 -15.25 -17.73 21.01
C LYS A 73 -13.91 -17.87 20.28
N TYR A 74 -13.82 -17.43 19.03
CA TYR A 74 -12.61 -17.56 18.20
C TYR A 74 -11.97 -16.20 17.89
N GLY A 75 -12.33 -15.16 18.63
CA GLY A 75 -11.89 -13.79 18.41
C GLY A 75 -12.58 -13.11 17.24
N THR A 76 -12.35 -11.81 17.11
CA THR A 76 -12.90 -10.98 16.04
C THR A 76 -11.88 -9.94 15.60
N SER A 77 -11.89 -9.63 14.31
CA SER A 77 -11.17 -8.51 13.75
C SER A 77 -12.13 -7.52 13.13
N ILE A 78 -11.92 -6.24 13.44
CA ILE A 78 -12.77 -5.15 12.99
C ILE A 78 -11.89 -4.13 12.28
N LYS A 79 -12.39 -3.60 11.17
CA LYS A 79 -11.76 -2.53 10.42
C LYS A 79 -12.75 -1.40 10.26
N VAL A 80 -12.40 -0.23 10.78
CA VAL A 80 -13.14 1.01 10.53
C VAL A 80 -12.35 1.83 9.53
N ALA A 81 -12.97 2.14 8.39
CA ALA A 81 -12.33 2.88 7.30
C ALA A 81 -13.37 3.66 6.48
N PRO A 82 -12.98 4.76 5.82
CA PRO A 82 -13.83 5.39 4.82
C PRO A 82 -14.02 4.45 3.63
N VAL A 83 -15.27 4.15 3.30
CA VAL A 83 -15.66 3.35 2.13
C VAL A 83 -16.53 4.22 1.23
N THR A 84 -16.21 4.21 -0.06
CA THR A 84 -17.00 4.85 -1.10
C THR A 84 -17.87 3.82 -1.79
N THR A 85 -19.16 4.09 -1.89
CA THR A 85 -20.15 3.30 -2.63
C THR A 85 -20.71 4.14 -3.78
N GLU A 86 -21.58 3.57 -4.60
CA GLU A 86 -22.29 4.31 -5.66
C GLU A 86 -23.15 5.47 -5.12
N LYS A 87 -23.51 5.44 -3.82
CA LYS A 87 -24.43 6.40 -3.19
C LYS A 87 -23.75 7.33 -2.20
N GLU A 88 -22.65 6.90 -1.59
CA GLU A 88 -22.02 7.60 -0.48
C GLU A 88 -20.51 7.64 -0.68
N LEU A 89 -19.91 8.84 -0.62
CA LEU A 89 -18.47 9.03 -0.73
C LEU A 89 -17.81 9.00 0.66
N ASN A 90 -16.74 8.21 0.81
CA ASN A 90 -15.89 8.19 2.00
C ASN A 90 -16.63 8.02 3.34
N LYS A 91 -17.73 7.27 3.35
CA LYS A 91 -18.50 7.01 4.57
C LYS A 91 -17.71 6.10 5.48
N GLU A 92 -17.55 6.53 6.72
CA GLU A 92 -16.93 5.70 7.73
C GLU A 92 -17.75 4.43 7.96
N THR A 93 -17.13 3.29 7.67
CA THR A 93 -17.81 1.99 7.64
C THR A 93 -17.07 1.03 8.55
N CYS A 94 -17.82 0.33 9.40
CA CYS A 94 -17.30 -0.77 10.21
C CYS A 94 -17.47 -2.10 9.45
N LEU A 95 -16.35 -2.77 9.22
CA LEU A 95 -16.28 -4.12 8.65
C LEU A 95 -15.81 -5.08 9.75
N GLN A 96 -16.36 -6.29 9.79
CA GLN A 96 -16.04 -7.29 10.81
C GLN A 96 -15.82 -8.67 10.19
N VAL A 97 -14.81 -9.38 10.70
CA VAL A 97 -14.53 -10.80 10.42
C VAL A 97 -14.38 -11.51 11.75
N ASN A 98 -15.12 -12.59 11.95
CA ASN A 98 -14.99 -13.44 13.13
C ASN A 98 -14.05 -14.61 12.83
N GLY A 99 -13.27 -15.01 13.83
CA GLY A 99 -12.44 -16.20 13.71
C GLY A 99 -13.28 -17.48 13.67
N THR A 100 -12.65 -18.56 13.22
CA THR A 100 -13.18 -19.92 13.29
C THR A 100 -12.28 -20.78 14.18
N GLU A 101 -12.65 -22.04 14.37
CA GLU A 101 -11.83 -22.99 15.12
C GLU A 101 -10.48 -23.24 14.46
N GLU A 102 -10.47 -23.33 13.13
CA GLU A 102 -9.28 -23.52 12.32
C GLU A 102 -8.45 -22.24 12.19
N ASN A 103 -9.12 -21.08 12.21
CA ASN A 103 -8.51 -19.77 11.99
C ASN A 103 -8.97 -18.78 13.06
N SER A 104 -8.46 -18.96 14.28
CA SER A 104 -8.74 -18.03 15.37
C SER A 104 -8.05 -16.68 15.17
N ILE A 105 -8.69 -15.61 15.63
CA ILE A 105 -8.13 -14.26 15.60
C ILE A 105 -7.33 -14.00 16.87
N ASN A 106 -6.05 -13.74 16.69
CA ASN A 106 -5.14 -13.30 17.74
C ASN A 106 -4.97 -11.78 17.71
N ILE A 107 -4.57 -11.21 18.85
CA ILE A 107 -4.16 -9.81 18.92
C ILE A 107 -2.90 -9.55 18.09
N GLN A 108 -2.80 -8.34 17.55
CA GLN A 108 -1.70 -7.93 16.69
C GLN A 108 -0.71 -7.04 17.45
N SER A 109 0.51 -7.53 17.64
CA SER A 109 1.67 -6.72 18.03
C SER A 109 2.22 -5.96 16.82
N VAL A 110 2.78 -4.77 17.02
CA VAL A 110 3.58 -4.06 15.98
C VAL A 110 5.08 -4.16 16.23
N LEU A 111 5.46 -4.97 17.21
CA LEU A 111 6.84 -5.33 17.55
C LEU A 111 7.07 -6.80 17.19
N PRO A 112 8.22 -7.15 16.60
CA PRO A 112 8.53 -8.52 16.22
C PRO A 112 8.75 -9.40 17.47
N ASP A 113 8.54 -10.71 17.30
CA ASP A 113 9.06 -11.69 18.26
C ASP A 113 10.58 -11.68 18.22
N MET A 114 11.21 -11.47 19.37
CA MET A 114 12.66 -11.34 19.52
C MET A 114 13.36 -12.68 19.81
N THR A 115 12.62 -13.77 20.01
CA THR A 115 13.15 -15.06 20.48
C THR A 115 14.33 -15.57 19.65
N ASP A 116 14.27 -15.45 18.32
CA ASP A 116 15.32 -15.95 17.41
C ASP A 116 16.40 -14.90 17.08
N PHE A 117 16.32 -13.70 17.66
CA PHE A 117 17.29 -12.64 17.40
C PHE A 117 18.58 -12.86 18.21
N LYS A 118 19.72 -12.50 17.62
CA LYS A 118 21.04 -12.57 18.29
C LYS A 118 21.66 -11.19 18.40
N PHE A 119 22.31 -10.91 19.52
CA PHE A 119 23.07 -9.66 19.68
C PHE A 119 24.22 -9.63 18.68
N VAL A 120 24.35 -8.52 17.94
CA VAL A 120 25.41 -8.36 16.92
C VAL A 120 26.30 -7.13 17.14
N GLY A 121 25.98 -6.28 18.11
CA GLY A 121 26.80 -5.12 18.46
C GLY A 121 25.99 -3.95 19.00
N THR A 122 26.66 -2.82 19.21
CA THR A 122 26.01 -1.54 19.46
C THR A 122 26.22 -0.60 18.28
N GLU A 123 25.27 0.31 18.08
CA GLU A 123 25.32 1.32 17.02
C GLU A 123 24.57 2.56 17.49
N THR A 124 25.06 3.74 17.13
CA THR A 124 24.36 5.00 17.41
C THR A 124 23.24 5.18 16.39
N MET A 125 22.01 5.30 16.86
CA MET A 125 20.85 5.68 16.03
C MET A 125 20.00 6.74 16.74
N LEU A 126 19.57 7.74 15.97
CA LEU A 126 18.77 8.87 16.47
C LEU A 126 19.40 9.49 17.74
N ASP A 127 20.70 9.75 17.68
CA ASP A 127 21.51 10.34 18.75
C ASP A 127 21.54 9.54 20.07
N SER A 128 21.17 8.26 20.02
CA SER A 128 21.23 7.33 21.15
C SER A 128 22.07 6.12 20.79
N GLU A 129 22.91 5.66 21.71
CA GLU A 129 23.52 4.32 21.56
C GLU A 129 22.41 3.27 21.66
N THR A 130 22.42 2.28 20.77
CA THR A 130 21.41 1.23 20.70
C THR A 130 22.07 -0.15 20.63
N ALA A 131 21.44 -1.14 21.28
CA ALA A 131 21.78 -2.54 21.10
C ALA A 131 21.18 -3.05 19.79
N LYS A 132 22.01 -3.67 18.97
CA LYS A 132 21.64 -4.19 17.65
C LYS A 132 21.47 -5.71 17.74
N TRP A 133 20.29 -6.16 17.37
CA TRP A 133 19.87 -7.55 17.38
C TRP A 133 19.54 -7.98 15.96
N ARG A 134 19.90 -9.20 15.57
CA ARG A 134 19.68 -9.70 14.21
C ARG A 134 19.19 -11.13 14.18
N MET A 135 18.17 -11.37 13.39
CA MET A 135 17.72 -12.68 12.96
C MET A 135 17.98 -12.82 11.45
N VAL A 136 18.48 -13.98 11.02
CA VAL A 136 18.70 -14.29 9.60
C VAL A 136 17.94 -15.55 9.27
N GLN A 137 17.12 -15.48 8.22
CA GLN A 137 16.39 -16.63 7.68
C GLN A 137 16.82 -16.87 6.25
N THR A 138 17.02 -18.15 5.90
CA THR A 138 17.35 -18.56 4.52
C THR A 138 16.25 -19.49 4.03
N ILE A 139 15.61 -19.12 2.92
CA ILE A 139 14.50 -19.86 2.30
C ILE A 139 14.85 -20.05 0.83
N GLY A 140 15.33 -21.24 0.46
CA GLY A 140 15.90 -21.47 -0.87
C GLY A 140 17.03 -20.47 -1.16
N ASP A 141 16.92 -19.73 -2.26
CA ASP A 141 17.88 -18.68 -2.66
C ASP A 141 17.65 -17.32 -2.00
N LYS A 142 16.66 -17.20 -1.10
CA LYS A 142 16.33 -15.94 -0.40
C LYS A 142 16.99 -15.92 0.98
N VAL A 143 17.74 -14.87 1.26
CA VAL A 143 18.30 -14.56 2.58
C VAL A 143 17.63 -13.31 3.12
N ASN A 144 16.82 -13.47 4.17
CA ASN A 144 16.17 -12.40 4.89
C ASN A 144 16.95 -12.04 6.14
N LYS A 145 17.37 -10.78 6.25
CA LYS A 145 18.02 -10.24 7.44
C LYS A 145 17.05 -9.28 8.12
N TYR A 146 16.62 -9.65 9.32
CA TYR A 146 15.80 -8.83 10.19
C TYR A 146 16.70 -8.25 11.27
N THR A 147 16.75 -6.93 11.40
CA THR A 147 17.58 -6.24 12.38
C THR A 147 16.69 -5.37 13.25
N MET A 148 16.81 -5.52 14.57
CA MET A 148 16.09 -4.72 15.56
C MET A 148 17.11 -3.92 16.37
N TRP A 149 16.87 -2.63 16.53
CA TRP A 149 17.66 -1.79 17.41
C TRP A 149 16.84 -1.35 18.59
N VAL A 150 17.43 -1.48 19.78
CA VAL A 150 16.75 -1.33 21.06
C VAL A 150 17.61 -0.45 21.96
N LYS A 151 16.98 0.55 22.58
CA LYS A 151 17.58 1.32 23.67
C LYS A 151 16.98 0.86 25.00
N TYR A 152 17.67 1.11 26.11
CA TYR A 152 17.19 0.69 27.43
C TYR A 152 17.03 1.92 28.33
N ARG A 153 15.89 2.00 29.03
CA ARG A 153 15.69 2.94 30.15
C ARG A 153 15.50 2.17 31.45
N LYS A 154 15.79 2.79 32.59
CA LYS A 154 15.36 2.22 33.88
C LYS A 154 13.85 2.36 34.01
N SER A 155 13.16 1.26 34.31
CA SER A 155 11.75 1.30 34.72
C SER A 155 11.60 1.94 36.10
N LEU A 156 10.36 2.23 36.52
CA LEU A 156 10.06 2.69 37.88
C LEU A 156 10.50 1.69 38.96
N LYS A 157 10.61 0.40 38.62
CA LYS A 157 11.09 -0.67 39.52
C LYS A 157 12.60 -0.85 39.49
N GLY A 158 13.32 -0.09 38.66
CA GLY A 158 14.77 -0.18 38.49
C GLY A 158 15.22 -1.19 37.42
N ASP A 159 14.34 -2.10 36.99
CA ASP A 159 14.64 -3.08 35.94
C ASP A 159 14.85 -2.41 34.57
N PRO A 160 15.73 -2.95 33.71
CA PRO A 160 15.94 -2.45 32.36
C PRO A 160 14.69 -2.66 31.50
N LEU A 161 14.13 -1.56 31.01
CA LEU A 161 12.98 -1.55 30.09
C LEU A 161 13.49 -1.38 28.65
N PRO A 162 13.34 -2.39 27.78
CA PRO A 162 13.68 -2.25 26.37
C PRO A 162 12.71 -1.31 25.68
N ILE A 163 13.25 -0.42 24.85
CA ILE A 163 12.50 0.52 24.03
C ILE A 163 12.87 0.28 22.57
N PRO A 164 11.90 -0.04 21.70
CA PRO A 164 12.15 -0.24 20.28
C PRO A 164 12.57 1.09 19.62
N VAL A 165 13.55 1.05 18.72
CA VAL A 165 14.01 2.23 17.96
C VAL A 165 13.73 2.04 16.48
N ARG A 166 14.20 0.93 15.91
CA ARG A 166 13.94 0.59 14.50
C ARG A 166 13.90 -0.92 14.32
N TYR A 167 13.00 -1.37 13.47
CA TYR A 167 13.01 -2.71 12.91
C TYR A 167 13.23 -2.62 11.40
N GLU A 168 14.24 -3.31 10.87
CA GLU A 168 14.56 -3.31 9.44
C GLU A 168 14.58 -4.74 8.90
N MET A 169 13.90 -4.95 7.78
CA MET A 169 14.00 -6.17 6.99
C MET A 169 14.73 -5.86 5.68
N LYS A 170 15.75 -6.67 5.39
CA LYS A 170 16.46 -6.67 4.10
C LYS A 170 16.46 -8.07 3.52
N GLY A 171 15.72 -8.25 2.43
CA GLY A 171 15.71 -9.47 1.64
C GLY A 171 16.77 -9.39 0.54
N PHE A 172 17.60 -10.43 0.42
CA PHE A 172 18.55 -10.60 -0.66
C PHE A 172 18.28 -11.92 -1.37
N ASN A 173 18.31 -11.92 -2.69
CA ASN A 173 18.17 -13.14 -3.48
C ASN A 173 19.53 -13.48 -4.08
N SER A 174 20.14 -14.58 -3.63
CA SER A 174 21.46 -15.01 -4.13
C SER A 174 21.44 -15.43 -5.59
N LEU A 175 20.31 -15.97 -6.08
CA LEU A 175 20.14 -16.33 -7.49
C LEU A 175 20.10 -15.09 -8.40
N LEU A 176 19.48 -14.00 -7.94
CA LEU A 176 19.38 -12.74 -8.69
C LEU A 176 20.58 -11.80 -8.43
N GLY A 177 21.38 -12.06 -7.40
CA GLY A 177 22.45 -11.19 -6.96
C GLY A 177 21.99 -9.81 -6.48
N SER A 178 20.71 -9.67 -6.09
CA SER A 178 20.10 -8.37 -5.80
C SER A 178 19.15 -8.40 -4.60
N HIS A 179 18.91 -7.22 -4.02
CA HIS A 179 17.88 -7.04 -3.01
C HIS A 179 16.49 -7.10 -3.62
N TYR A 180 15.61 -7.89 -3.03
CA TYR A 180 14.23 -8.06 -3.52
C TYR A 180 13.18 -7.43 -2.60
N ASP A 181 13.54 -7.14 -1.35
CA ASP A 181 12.67 -6.50 -0.39
C ASP A 181 13.48 -5.66 0.60
N HIS A 182 12.96 -4.48 0.94
CA HIS A 182 13.52 -3.60 1.97
C HIS A 182 12.40 -2.77 2.54
N TYR A 183 12.19 -2.89 3.85
CA TYR A 183 11.31 -2.02 4.60
C TYR A 183 11.83 -1.85 6.03
N TYR A 184 11.41 -0.78 6.69
CA TYR A 184 11.72 -0.56 8.09
C TYR A 184 10.63 0.20 8.81
N LEU A 185 10.46 -0.13 10.10
CA LEU A 185 9.59 0.56 11.03
C LEU A 185 10.46 1.39 11.96
N ASP A 186 10.19 2.69 12.02
CA ASP A 186 10.76 3.60 13.01
C ASP A 186 9.79 3.77 14.17
N TYR A 187 10.25 3.53 15.38
CA TYR A 187 9.46 3.68 16.61
C TYR A 187 9.90 4.95 17.33
N ARG A 188 8.95 5.83 17.67
CA ARG A 188 9.23 7.16 18.24
C ARG A 188 8.73 7.32 19.67
N ASP A 189 7.45 7.04 19.88
CA ASP A 189 6.82 7.13 21.19
C ASP A 189 6.49 5.71 21.64
N TYR A 190 7.16 5.19 22.67
CA TYR A 190 6.87 3.86 23.24
C TYR A 190 6.61 4.01 24.73
N ASP A 191 5.46 3.52 25.16
CA ASP A 191 5.04 3.57 26.55
C ASP A 191 4.43 2.24 27.01
N VAL A 192 4.54 1.94 28.30
CA VAL A 192 4.10 0.67 28.93
C VAL A 192 3.10 0.90 30.07
N ASP A 193 2.58 2.12 30.18
CA ASP A 193 1.51 2.46 31.09
C ASP A 193 0.21 1.73 30.73
N ASP A 194 -0.71 1.67 31.68
CA ASP A 194 -2.02 1.07 31.46
C ASP A 194 -2.80 1.84 30.37
N ILE A 195 -3.49 1.08 29.51
CA ILE A 195 -4.24 1.62 28.39
C ILE A 195 -5.67 1.91 28.83
N ASP A 196 -6.15 3.13 28.55
CA ASP A 196 -7.57 3.46 28.75
C ASP A 196 -8.45 2.46 27.97
N PRO A 197 -9.33 1.68 28.64
CA PRO A 197 -10.21 0.71 27.99
C PRO A 197 -11.10 1.31 26.88
N ASN A 198 -11.40 2.62 26.96
CA ASN A 198 -12.20 3.32 25.96
C ASN A 198 -11.53 3.36 24.57
N VAL A 199 -10.20 3.20 24.50
CA VAL A 199 -9.47 3.12 23.22
C VAL A 199 -9.96 1.95 22.37
N PHE A 200 -10.44 0.87 22.98
CA PHE A 200 -10.92 -0.31 22.27
C PHE A 200 -12.43 -0.29 22.01
N VAL A 201 -13.15 0.74 22.48
CA VAL A 201 -14.59 0.88 22.25
C VAL A 201 -14.80 1.37 20.82
N ILE A 202 -15.54 0.59 20.05
CA ILE A 202 -16.05 1.00 18.75
C ILE A 202 -17.34 1.77 19.00
N ASP A 203 -17.54 2.86 18.26
CA ASP A 203 -18.73 3.69 18.36
C ASP A 203 -19.99 2.82 18.27
N ARG A 204 -20.82 2.84 19.32
CA ARG A 204 -22.03 2.01 19.44
C ARG A 204 -23.07 2.32 18.39
N SER A 205 -22.99 3.50 17.76
CA SER A 205 -23.86 3.87 16.64
C SER A 205 -23.44 3.18 15.32
N MET A 206 -22.21 2.65 15.23
CA MET A 206 -21.75 1.93 14.05
C MET A 206 -22.22 0.47 14.08
N GLN A 207 -23.04 0.10 13.10
CA GLN A 207 -23.34 -1.30 12.83
C GLN A 207 -22.22 -1.90 11.97
N CYS A 208 -21.49 -2.87 12.52
CA CYS A 208 -20.44 -3.57 11.78
C CYS A 208 -21.03 -4.60 10.83
N THR A 209 -20.63 -4.51 9.56
CA THR A 209 -21.08 -5.43 8.52
C THR A 209 -20.12 -6.61 8.40
N SER A 210 -20.66 -7.82 8.24
CA SER A 210 -19.84 -9.02 8.04
C SER A 210 -19.11 -8.95 6.68
N PHE A 211 -17.82 -9.27 6.69
CA PHE A 211 -16.97 -9.35 5.50
C PHE A 211 -16.49 -10.81 5.32
N PRO A 212 -16.34 -11.33 4.08
CA PRO A 212 -16.53 -10.72 2.79
C PRO A 212 -17.94 -11.11 2.26
N GLY A 213 -18.91 -10.20 2.21
CA GLY A 213 -20.26 -10.53 1.70
C GLY A 213 -20.23 -11.17 0.29
N PRO A 214 -21.31 -11.81 -0.19
CA PRO A 214 -21.36 -12.42 -1.53
C PRO A 214 -21.01 -11.41 -2.63
N GLY A 215 -20.05 -11.73 -3.51
CA GLY A 215 -19.62 -10.87 -4.63
C GLY A 215 -18.42 -9.95 -4.37
N SER A 216 -17.72 -10.14 -3.25
CA SER A 216 -16.72 -9.20 -2.73
C SER A 216 -15.35 -9.30 -3.41
N ARG A 217 -14.99 -8.22 -4.10
CA ARG A 217 -13.61 -7.89 -4.44
C ARG A 217 -12.84 -7.71 -3.12
N HIS A 218 -11.70 -8.39 -3.00
CA HIS A 218 -10.87 -8.41 -1.79
C HIS A 218 -10.22 -7.04 -1.54
N TYR A 219 -10.73 -6.27 -0.58
CA TYR A 219 -10.21 -4.92 -0.25
C TYR A 219 -9.86 -4.69 1.23
N ALA A 220 -10.19 -5.62 2.14
CA ALA A 220 -9.97 -5.40 3.56
C ALA A 220 -8.89 -6.34 4.11
N THR A 221 -7.62 -5.90 4.04
CA THR A 221 -6.61 -6.42 4.98
C THR A 221 -6.98 -5.93 6.38
N PHE A 222 -7.41 -6.84 7.23
CA PHE A 222 -7.77 -6.57 8.63
C PHE A 222 -6.55 -6.46 9.54
N ASN A 223 -5.40 -6.92 9.06
CA ASN A 223 -4.17 -6.92 9.82
C ASN A 223 -2.94 -6.54 8.95
N PRO A 224 -2.84 -5.29 8.48
CA PRO A 224 -1.76 -4.87 7.59
C PRO A 224 -0.37 -5.02 8.21
N MET A 225 -0.25 -4.75 9.52
CA MET A 225 1.06 -4.75 10.19
C MET A 225 1.69 -6.15 10.29
N LYS A 226 0.87 -7.21 10.34
CA LYS A 226 1.34 -8.59 10.50
C LYS A 226 2.35 -9.02 9.45
N GLU A 227 2.16 -8.56 8.21
CA GLU A 227 3.07 -8.84 7.09
C GLU A 227 4.50 -8.35 7.37
N PHE A 228 4.65 -7.24 8.10
CA PHE A 228 5.96 -6.62 8.29
C PHE A 228 6.69 -7.16 9.52
N VAL A 229 5.97 -7.51 10.58
CA VAL A 229 6.57 -7.86 11.89
C VAL A 229 6.55 -9.35 12.19
N HIS A 230 5.92 -10.18 11.35
CA HIS A 230 5.88 -11.62 11.52
C HIS A 230 6.51 -12.33 10.30
N PRO A 231 7.69 -12.97 10.46
CA PRO A 231 8.49 -13.46 9.32
C PRO A 231 7.85 -14.62 8.51
N VAL A 232 6.76 -15.22 9.01
CA VAL A 232 6.20 -16.49 8.48
C VAL A 232 4.91 -16.30 7.64
N HIS A 233 4.35 -15.09 7.53
CA HIS A 233 3.02 -14.91 6.93
C HIS A 233 3.03 -14.22 5.56
N ASP A 234 3.66 -14.86 4.58
CA ASP A 234 3.61 -14.42 3.16
C ASP A 234 2.48 -15.10 2.35
N ALA A 235 1.79 -16.09 2.93
CA ALA A 235 0.81 -16.91 2.22
C ALA A 235 -0.35 -16.12 1.58
N HIS A 236 -0.71 -14.95 2.13
CA HIS A 236 -1.73 -14.10 1.50
C HIS A 236 -1.24 -13.48 0.19
N VAL A 237 0.05 -13.11 0.10
CA VAL A 237 0.61 -12.53 -1.13
C VAL A 237 0.64 -13.57 -2.24
N ASP A 238 1.03 -14.80 -1.91
CA ASP A 238 1.06 -15.91 -2.88
C ASP A 238 -0.34 -16.23 -3.39
N SER A 239 -1.34 -16.31 -2.50
CA SER A 239 -2.74 -16.53 -2.87
C SER A 239 -3.30 -15.40 -3.74
N GLU A 240 -3.00 -14.15 -3.40
CA GLU A 240 -3.40 -12.98 -4.19
C GLU A 240 -2.73 -12.96 -5.57
N PHE A 241 -1.46 -13.39 -5.65
CA PHE A 241 -0.73 -13.48 -6.91
C PHE A 241 -1.26 -14.60 -7.81
N ASP A 242 -1.61 -15.76 -7.24
CA ASP A 242 -2.24 -16.84 -7.99
C ASP A 242 -3.59 -16.40 -8.58
N ARG A 243 -4.41 -15.70 -7.79
CA ARG A 243 -5.66 -15.11 -8.30
C ARG A 243 -5.40 -14.07 -9.39
N PHE A 244 -4.39 -13.22 -9.22
CA PHE A 244 -3.97 -12.25 -10.23
C PHE A 244 -3.57 -12.94 -11.54
N LYS A 245 -2.74 -13.99 -11.47
CA LYS A 245 -2.31 -14.75 -12.65
C LYS A 245 -3.50 -15.37 -13.38
N ALA A 246 -4.41 -16.01 -12.64
CA ALA A 246 -5.61 -16.62 -13.21
C ALA A 246 -6.53 -15.57 -13.88
N LYS A 247 -6.78 -14.44 -13.19
CA LYS A 247 -7.65 -13.37 -13.70
C LYS A 247 -7.11 -12.70 -14.97
N HIS A 248 -5.78 -12.56 -15.07
CA HIS A 248 -5.13 -11.83 -16.15
C HIS A 248 -4.40 -12.75 -17.15
N ASN A 249 -4.64 -14.06 -17.08
CA ASN A 249 -4.02 -15.09 -17.92
C ASN A 249 -2.48 -14.93 -18.01
N ARG A 250 -1.83 -14.69 -16.87
CA ARG A 250 -0.39 -14.50 -16.81
C ARG A 250 0.34 -15.84 -16.87
N GLN A 251 1.30 -15.92 -17.78
CA GLN A 251 2.27 -17.01 -17.89
C GLN A 251 3.67 -16.39 -17.93
N TYR A 252 4.58 -16.95 -17.14
CA TYR A 252 5.95 -16.47 -17.05
C TYR A 252 6.89 -17.52 -17.64
N ALA A 253 7.91 -17.06 -18.37
CA ALA A 253 8.77 -17.93 -19.17
C ALA A 253 9.68 -18.85 -18.33
N SER A 254 9.91 -18.51 -17.06
CA SER A 254 10.76 -19.27 -16.15
C SER A 254 10.39 -19.01 -14.69
N GLU A 255 10.85 -19.88 -13.80
CA GLU A 255 10.76 -19.69 -12.34
C GLU A 255 11.44 -18.38 -11.89
N VAL A 256 12.51 -17.98 -12.57
CA VAL A 256 13.21 -16.71 -12.30
C VAL A 256 12.29 -15.52 -12.59
N GLU A 257 11.61 -15.53 -13.74
CA GLU A 257 10.67 -14.47 -14.10
C GLU A 257 9.43 -14.50 -13.18
N HIS A 258 8.91 -15.68 -12.83
CA HIS A 258 7.83 -15.82 -11.87
C HIS A 258 8.19 -15.18 -10.52
N ALA A 259 9.35 -15.55 -9.96
CA ALA A 259 9.81 -15.02 -8.68
C ALA A 259 10.01 -13.49 -8.73
N LYS A 260 10.55 -12.97 -9.83
CA LYS A 260 10.68 -11.52 -10.08
C LYS A 260 9.31 -10.84 -10.08
N ARG A 261 8.33 -11.39 -10.81
CA ARG A 261 6.98 -10.83 -10.95
C ARG A 261 6.19 -10.88 -9.65
N LEU A 262 6.34 -11.95 -8.87
CA LEU A 262 5.76 -12.06 -7.53
C LEU A 262 6.31 -10.98 -6.60
N ASN A 263 7.63 -10.71 -6.64
CA ASN A 263 8.23 -9.65 -5.82
C ASN A 263 7.72 -8.25 -6.23
N ILE A 264 7.63 -7.96 -7.52
CA ILE A 264 7.05 -6.70 -8.02
C ILE A 264 5.59 -6.57 -7.59
N PHE A 265 4.81 -7.63 -7.77
CA PHE A 265 3.41 -7.68 -7.37
C PHE A 265 3.24 -7.41 -5.87
N ARG A 266 4.08 -7.98 -5.01
CA ARG A 266 4.09 -7.74 -3.56
C ARG A 266 4.26 -6.26 -3.25
N GLN A 267 5.25 -5.59 -3.86
CA GLN A 267 5.49 -4.17 -3.62
C GLN A 267 4.30 -3.31 -4.12
N ASN A 268 3.76 -3.62 -5.29
CA ASN A 268 2.58 -2.94 -5.82
C ASN A 268 1.33 -3.19 -4.96
N LEU A 269 1.15 -4.39 -4.40
CA LEU A 269 0.05 -4.70 -3.49
C LEU A 269 0.15 -3.89 -2.19
N ARG A 270 1.35 -3.77 -1.62
CA ARG A 270 1.62 -2.91 -0.47
C ARG A 270 1.32 -1.44 -0.78
N PHE A 271 1.78 -0.95 -1.94
CA PHE A 271 1.50 0.40 -2.42
C PHE A 271 -0.01 0.67 -2.57
N ILE A 272 -0.74 -0.26 -3.19
CA ILE A 272 -2.21 -0.20 -3.33
C ILE A 272 -2.88 -0.12 -1.96
N HIS A 273 -2.53 -1.06 -1.07
CA HIS A 273 -3.16 -1.17 0.24
C HIS A 273 -2.92 0.07 1.11
N SER A 274 -1.70 0.62 1.12
CA SER A 274 -1.39 1.79 1.92
C SER A 274 -1.99 3.08 1.34
N ASN A 275 -1.95 3.29 0.02
CA ASN A 275 -2.62 4.44 -0.61
C ASN A 275 -4.13 4.45 -0.33
N ASN A 276 -4.76 3.28 -0.34
CA ASN A 276 -6.18 3.15 -0.01
C ASN A 276 -6.48 3.41 1.48
N ARG A 277 -5.49 3.34 2.38
CA ARG A 277 -5.62 3.77 3.79
C ARG A 277 -5.43 5.27 3.98
N ALA A 278 -4.75 5.95 3.06
CA ALA A 278 -4.39 7.37 3.16
C ALA A 278 -5.52 8.37 2.79
N ARG A 279 -6.77 7.90 2.60
CA ARG A 279 -7.94 8.71 2.16
C ARG A 279 -7.62 9.70 1.04
N ARG A 280 -7.14 9.18 -0.09
CA ARG A 280 -6.92 9.95 -1.31
C ARG A 280 -8.25 10.21 -2.04
N GLY A 281 -8.28 11.20 -2.92
CA GLY A 281 -9.42 11.45 -3.83
C GLY A 281 -9.61 10.37 -4.92
N PHE A 282 -8.82 9.30 -4.87
CA PHE A 282 -8.87 8.14 -5.75
C PHE A 282 -8.58 6.88 -4.94
N SER A 283 -8.91 5.72 -5.50
CA SER A 283 -8.51 4.42 -4.97
C SER A 283 -7.71 3.64 -6.00
N LEU A 284 -6.87 2.74 -5.52
CA LEU A 284 -6.09 1.82 -6.33
C LEU A 284 -6.67 0.41 -6.21
N SER A 285 -6.41 -0.42 -7.22
CA SER A 285 -6.80 -1.82 -7.23
C SER A 285 -5.81 -2.63 -8.04
N VAL A 286 -5.71 -3.92 -7.72
CA VAL A 286 -4.97 -4.88 -8.52
C VAL A 286 -5.61 -4.97 -9.90
N ASN A 287 -4.90 -4.47 -10.90
CA ASN A 287 -5.23 -4.56 -12.32
C ASN A 287 -4.12 -5.32 -13.06
N HIS A 288 -4.26 -5.47 -14.38
CA HIS A 288 -3.29 -6.21 -15.22
C HIS A 288 -1.87 -5.59 -15.27
N LEU A 289 -1.62 -4.47 -14.61
CA LEU A 289 -0.32 -3.81 -14.51
C LEU A 289 0.35 -4.04 -13.16
N ALA A 290 -0.29 -4.74 -12.22
CA ALA A 290 0.21 -4.92 -10.86
C ALA A 290 1.52 -5.71 -10.76
N ASP A 291 1.95 -6.41 -11.81
CA ASP A 291 3.22 -7.15 -11.90
C ASP A 291 4.32 -6.40 -12.69
N ARG A 292 4.13 -5.11 -12.97
CA ARG A 292 5.06 -4.26 -13.73
C ARG A 292 5.83 -3.30 -12.83
N THR A 293 7.08 -3.06 -13.22
CA THR A 293 7.94 -2.01 -12.65
C THR A 293 7.60 -0.63 -13.24
N ASP A 294 8.03 0.45 -12.58
CA ASP A 294 7.83 1.81 -13.09
C ASP A 294 8.47 2.05 -14.46
N ASP A 295 9.63 1.45 -14.73
CA ASP A 295 10.30 1.54 -16.04
C ASP A 295 9.49 0.84 -17.13
N GLU A 296 8.92 -0.34 -16.83
CA GLU A 296 8.02 -1.04 -17.76
C GLU A 296 6.76 -0.22 -18.00
N LEU A 297 6.19 0.40 -16.96
CA LEU A 297 5.03 1.29 -17.10
C LEU A 297 5.38 2.55 -17.90
N ALA A 298 6.58 3.10 -17.73
CA ALA A 298 7.05 4.25 -18.49
C ALA A 298 7.12 3.94 -20.00
N ALA A 299 7.62 2.75 -20.36
CA ALA A 299 7.63 2.28 -21.74
C ALA A 299 6.21 2.17 -22.34
N LEU A 300 5.22 1.76 -21.55
CA LEU A 300 3.81 1.68 -21.98
C LEU A 300 3.15 3.06 -22.16
N ARG A 301 3.59 4.07 -21.39
CA ARG A 301 2.95 5.40 -21.41
C ARG A 301 3.25 6.21 -22.66
N GLY A 302 4.22 5.82 -23.49
CA GLY A 302 4.43 6.31 -24.86
C GLY A 302 4.68 7.83 -25.02
N ARG A 303 4.69 8.59 -23.92
CA ARG A 303 4.77 10.05 -23.93
C ARG A 303 6.17 10.49 -24.30
N ARG A 304 6.26 11.31 -25.34
CA ARG A 304 7.47 12.03 -25.72
C ARG A 304 7.12 13.51 -25.86
N TYR A 305 8.10 14.39 -25.70
CA TYR A 305 7.87 15.83 -25.79
C TYR A 305 8.30 16.28 -27.19
N SER A 306 7.41 16.94 -27.93
CA SER A 306 7.80 17.78 -29.07
C SER A 306 7.45 19.23 -28.76
N GLY A 307 8.12 20.15 -29.44
CA GLY A 307 7.69 21.55 -29.51
C GLY A 307 6.31 21.68 -30.17
N LEU A 308 5.80 22.92 -30.20
CA LEU A 308 4.54 23.27 -30.84
C LEU A 308 4.53 22.82 -32.32
N SER A 309 3.48 22.12 -32.72
CA SER A 309 3.29 21.76 -34.12
C SER A 309 2.90 23.02 -34.91
N PRO A 310 3.59 23.35 -36.01
CA PRO A 310 3.20 24.48 -36.86
C PRO A 310 1.89 24.24 -37.62
N LEU A 311 1.35 23.02 -37.58
CA LEU A 311 0.10 22.63 -38.26
C LEU A 311 -1.15 22.74 -37.38
N GLY A 312 -0.98 22.96 -36.07
CA GLY A 312 -2.11 23.11 -35.15
C GLY A 312 -2.74 24.49 -35.27
N LEU A 313 -4.04 24.55 -35.56
CA LEU A 313 -4.77 25.81 -35.46
C LEU A 313 -4.87 26.24 -34.00
N PRO A 314 -4.78 27.55 -33.69
CA PRO A 314 -5.02 28.04 -32.34
C PRO A 314 -6.47 27.75 -31.94
N PHE A 315 -6.68 27.58 -30.63
CA PHE A 315 -8.03 27.45 -30.09
C PHE A 315 -8.83 28.73 -30.42
N PRO A 316 -10.04 28.62 -30.98
CA PRO A 316 -10.70 29.74 -31.66
C PRO A 316 -11.40 30.73 -30.72
N TYR A 317 -11.49 30.45 -29.42
CA TYR A 317 -12.22 31.28 -28.46
C TYR A 317 -11.28 32.01 -27.49
N GLY A 318 -11.59 33.28 -27.21
CA GLY A 318 -10.91 34.09 -26.21
C GLY A 318 -11.40 33.83 -24.79
N GLU A 319 -10.68 34.34 -23.79
CA GLU A 319 -11.04 34.13 -22.37
C GLU A 319 -12.42 34.67 -21.98
N SER A 320 -12.84 35.80 -22.56
CA SER A 320 -14.16 36.41 -22.29
C SER A 320 -15.29 35.53 -22.81
N GLU A 321 -15.15 34.99 -24.02
CA GLU A 321 -16.13 34.08 -24.63
C GLU A 321 -16.22 32.77 -23.84
N LEU A 322 -15.08 32.25 -23.38
CA LEU A 322 -15.04 31.05 -22.54
C LEU A 322 -15.81 31.25 -21.23
N LYS A 323 -15.70 32.41 -20.58
CA LYS A 323 -16.45 32.72 -19.36
C LYS A 323 -17.96 32.75 -19.62
N GLU A 324 -18.39 33.34 -20.74
CA GLU A 324 -19.81 33.35 -21.12
C GLU A 324 -20.34 31.95 -21.43
N MET A 325 -19.54 31.11 -22.10
CA MET A 325 -19.90 29.73 -22.38
C MET A 325 -19.98 28.88 -21.11
N GLN A 326 -19.06 29.09 -20.15
CA GLN A 326 -18.99 28.34 -18.90
C GLN A 326 -20.29 28.45 -18.09
N VAL A 327 -20.93 29.63 -18.06
CA VAL A 327 -22.19 29.86 -17.34
C VAL A 327 -23.35 29.04 -17.92
N LYS A 328 -23.25 28.63 -19.19
CA LYS A 328 -24.27 27.85 -19.89
C LYS A 328 -24.04 26.34 -19.83
N LEU A 329 -22.92 25.89 -19.26
CA LEU A 329 -22.60 24.46 -19.19
C LEU A 329 -23.40 23.78 -18.07
N PRO A 330 -23.84 22.53 -18.30
CA PRO A 330 -24.45 21.74 -17.23
C PRO A 330 -23.39 21.40 -16.16
N PRO A 331 -23.81 21.14 -14.91
CA PRO A 331 -22.90 20.78 -13.83
C PRO A 331 -22.18 19.44 -14.07
N GLU A 332 -22.80 18.54 -14.83
CA GLU A 332 -22.24 17.25 -15.23
C GLU A 332 -22.48 17.02 -16.72
N PHE A 333 -21.48 16.49 -17.42
CA PHE A 333 -21.59 16.18 -18.84
C PHE A 333 -20.75 14.94 -19.18
N ASP A 334 -21.38 13.97 -19.83
CA ASP A 334 -20.73 12.72 -20.22
C ASP A 334 -21.15 12.28 -21.63
N TRP A 335 -20.21 12.40 -22.59
CA TRP A 335 -20.39 11.98 -23.98
C TRP A 335 -20.77 10.50 -24.16
N ARG A 336 -20.46 9.64 -23.18
CA ARG A 336 -20.82 8.21 -23.22
C ARG A 336 -22.34 8.02 -23.19
N LEU A 337 -23.05 8.83 -22.41
CA LEU A 337 -24.52 8.77 -22.30
C LEU A 337 -25.22 9.12 -23.60
N PHE A 338 -24.54 9.86 -24.48
CA PHE A 338 -25.03 10.25 -25.79
C PHE A 338 -24.54 9.32 -26.91
N GLY A 339 -23.79 8.25 -26.60
CA GLY A 339 -23.29 7.30 -27.60
C GLY A 339 -22.10 7.81 -28.42
N ALA A 340 -21.47 8.92 -28.05
CA ALA A 340 -20.37 9.55 -28.81
C ALA A 340 -18.98 8.95 -28.52
N VAL A 341 -18.91 7.85 -27.75
CA VAL A 341 -17.66 7.26 -27.28
C VAL A 341 -17.67 5.76 -27.57
N THR A 342 -16.61 5.26 -28.23
CA THR A 342 -16.46 3.82 -28.50
C THR A 342 -16.15 3.02 -27.23
N PRO A 343 -16.36 1.70 -27.20
CA PRO A 343 -15.89 0.85 -26.10
C PRO A 343 -14.39 1.05 -25.87
N VAL A 344 -13.97 0.98 -24.59
CA VAL A 344 -12.55 1.10 -24.21
C VAL A 344 -11.72 0.07 -24.98
N LYS A 345 -10.62 0.53 -25.56
CA LYS A 345 -9.68 -0.27 -26.35
C LYS A 345 -8.37 -0.49 -25.55
N ASP A 346 -7.56 -1.46 -25.96
CA ASP A 346 -6.30 -1.81 -25.30
C ASP A 346 -5.10 -1.58 -26.24
N GLN A 347 -4.15 -0.75 -25.82
CA GLN A 347 -2.89 -0.50 -26.55
C GLN A 347 -1.85 -1.62 -26.35
N SER A 348 -2.13 -2.56 -25.44
CA SER A 348 -1.27 -3.68 -25.09
C SER A 348 0.13 -3.20 -24.68
N VAL A 349 1.18 -3.82 -25.22
CA VAL A 349 2.59 -3.53 -24.90
C VAL A 349 3.16 -2.35 -25.70
N CYS A 350 2.39 -1.75 -26.60
CA CYS A 350 2.86 -0.66 -27.45
C CYS A 350 2.63 0.69 -26.75
N GLY A 351 3.63 1.57 -26.75
CA GLY A 351 3.51 2.97 -26.32
C GLY A 351 2.71 3.85 -27.29
N SER A 352 1.58 3.35 -27.80
CA SER A 352 0.77 3.97 -28.85
C SER A 352 -0.43 4.75 -28.32
N CYS A 353 -0.46 5.07 -27.02
CA CYS A 353 -1.53 5.82 -26.35
C CYS A 353 -1.98 7.08 -27.11
N TRP A 354 -1.04 7.74 -27.79
CA TRP A 354 -1.29 8.91 -28.63
C TRP A 354 -2.28 8.63 -29.77
N SER A 355 -2.14 7.48 -30.44
CA SER A 355 -3.02 7.09 -31.55
C SER A 355 -4.45 6.84 -31.06
N PHE A 356 -4.61 6.29 -29.85
CA PHE A 356 -5.91 6.09 -29.21
C PHE A 356 -6.55 7.43 -28.82
N GLY A 357 -5.76 8.36 -28.26
CA GLY A 357 -6.23 9.72 -27.94
C GLY A 357 -6.69 10.48 -29.19
N THR A 358 -5.90 10.44 -30.28
CA THR A 358 -6.26 11.06 -31.55
C THR A 358 -7.51 10.43 -32.16
N VAL A 359 -7.55 9.10 -32.28
CA VAL A 359 -8.70 8.39 -32.85
C VAL A 359 -9.96 8.66 -32.03
N GLY A 360 -9.92 8.59 -30.70
CA GLY A 360 -11.10 8.81 -29.87
C GLY A 360 -11.71 10.21 -30.06
N ALA A 361 -10.87 11.24 -30.21
CA ALA A 361 -11.34 12.59 -30.52
C ALA A 361 -12.02 12.69 -31.89
N VAL A 362 -11.44 12.05 -32.92
CA VAL A 362 -12.00 12.03 -34.28
C VAL A 362 -13.31 11.24 -34.32
N GLU A 363 -13.38 10.09 -33.64
CA GLU A 363 -14.60 9.27 -33.53
C GLU A 363 -15.77 10.10 -32.95
N GLY A 364 -15.54 10.85 -31.88
CA GLY A 364 -16.55 11.73 -31.27
C GLY A 364 -16.96 12.90 -32.18
N ALA A 365 -16.01 13.52 -32.88
CA ALA A 365 -16.31 14.59 -33.84
C ALA A 365 -17.13 14.07 -35.04
N LEU A 366 -16.79 12.88 -35.56
CA LEU A 366 -17.53 12.23 -36.63
C LEU A 366 -18.94 11.82 -36.19
N PHE A 367 -19.11 11.34 -34.96
CA PHE A 367 -20.43 11.03 -34.40
C PHE A 367 -21.37 12.24 -34.49
N LEU A 368 -20.91 13.42 -34.09
CA LEU A 368 -21.68 14.66 -34.17
C LEU A 368 -22.00 15.07 -35.62
N ARG A 369 -21.04 14.88 -36.53
CA ARG A 369 -21.23 15.21 -37.96
C ARG A 369 -22.14 14.25 -38.70
N ASN A 370 -22.10 12.96 -38.35
CA ASN A 370 -22.81 11.90 -39.05
C ASN A 370 -24.22 11.64 -38.49
N GLY A 371 -24.81 12.60 -37.77
CA GLY A 371 -26.15 12.47 -37.20
C GLY A 371 -26.27 11.37 -36.15
N GLY A 372 -25.23 11.17 -35.34
CA GLY A 372 -25.23 10.19 -34.25
C GLY A 372 -24.76 8.78 -34.66
N HIS A 373 -24.16 8.61 -35.84
CA HIS A 373 -23.59 7.34 -36.26
C HIS A 373 -22.12 7.25 -35.84
N LEU A 374 -21.84 6.48 -34.79
CA LEU A 374 -20.48 6.27 -34.29
C LEU A 374 -19.71 5.32 -35.20
N VAL A 375 -18.58 5.78 -35.72
CA VAL A 375 -17.68 4.97 -36.56
C VAL A 375 -16.46 4.61 -35.73
N ARG A 376 -16.12 3.32 -35.66
CA ARG A 376 -14.89 2.85 -35.02
C ARG A 376 -13.74 2.95 -36.01
N LEU A 377 -12.74 3.76 -35.70
CA LEU A 377 -11.57 3.99 -36.55
C LEU A 377 -10.36 3.14 -36.09
N SER A 378 -9.41 2.98 -37.02
CA SER A 378 -8.20 2.17 -36.84
C SER A 378 -7.06 3.00 -36.24
N GLN A 379 -6.62 2.65 -35.04
CA GLN A 379 -5.37 3.15 -34.47
C GLN A 379 -4.15 2.69 -35.26
N GLN A 380 -4.18 1.45 -35.77
CA GLN A 380 -3.07 0.86 -36.50
C GLN A 380 -2.75 1.65 -37.78
N ALA A 381 -3.76 2.21 -38.45
CA ALA A 381 -3.56 3.06 -39.60
C ALA A 381 -2.71 4.31 -39.27
N LEU A 382 -2.89 4.90 -38.08
CA LEU A 382 -2.03 5.99 -37.62
C LEU A 382 -0.62 5.48 -37.30
N ILE A 383 -0.50 4.35 -36.62
CA ILE A 383 0.80 3.77 -36.27
C ILE A 383 1.62 3.47 -37.53
N ASP A 384 1.01 2.90 -38.57
CA ASP A 384 1.72 2.44 -39.76
C ASP A 384 1.99 3.56 -40.78
N CYS A 385 1.11 4.56 -40.86
CA CYS A 385 1.12 5.53 -41.98
C CYS A 385 1.50 6.96 -41.58
N SER A 386 1.55 7.31 -40.29
CA SER A 386 1.73 8.71 -39.87
C SER A 386 3.19 9.13 -39.63
N TRP A 387 4.17 8.25 -39.86
CA TRP A 387 5.60 8.48 -39.57
C TRP A 387 6.14 9.81 -40.11
N GLY A 388 5.71 10.24 -41.30
CA GLY A 388 6.12 11.52 -41.91
C GLY A 388 5.60 12.78 -41.19
N PHE A 389 4.47 12.66 -40.48
CA PHE A 389 3.84 13.75 -39.72
C PHE A 389 4.22 13.73 -38.23
N VAL A 390 4.62 12.57 -37.73
CA VAL A 390 5.08 12.34 -36.35
C VAL A 390 6.39 13.10 -36.03
N ASN A 391 7.21 13.42 -37.04
CA ASN A 391 8.33 14.37 -36.88
C ASN A 391 7.90 15.80 -36.52
N PHE A 392 6.63 16.16 -36.75
CA PHE A 392 6.04 17.48 -36.49
C PHE A 392 4.97 17.48 -35.38
N THR A 393 4.70 16.33 -34.76
CA THR A 393 3.72 16.17 -33.67
C THR A 393 4.21 15.19 -32.62
N ILE A 394 4.44 15.69 -31.41
CA ILE A 394 4.59 15.11 -30.05
C ILE A 394 5.42 13.81 -29.88
N PHE A 395 5.81 13.07 -30.92
CA PHE A 395 6.21 11.67 -30.77
C PHE A 395 7.40 11.25 -31.65
N LYS A 396 8.56 11.91 -31.56
CA LYS A 396 9.80 11.38 -32.20
C LYS A 396 10.28 10.10 -31.49
N LEU A 397 10.51 9.00 -32.24
CA LEU A 397 11.12 7.73 -31.76
C LEU A 397 12.57 7.85 -31.28
#